data_AF-A0A4Y2CLV2-F1
#
_entry.id   AF-A0A4Y2CLV2-F1
#
_cell.length_a   1.000
_cell.length_b   1.000
_cell.length_c   1.000
_cell.angle_alpha   90.00
_cell.angle_beta   90.00
_cell.angle_gamma   90.00
#
_symmetry.space_group_name_H-M   'P 1'
#
loop_
_entity.id
_entity.type
_entity.pdbx_description
1 polymer ?
#
loop_
_entity_poly.entity_id
_entity_poly.type
_entity_poly.pdbx_seq_one_letter_code
_entity_poly.pdbx_strand_id
1 'polypeptide(L)'
;MKWFRSARANKISVSRVLLQEKAREVGESFRLETFKASNGWLEKFRTRHNISFKQICGEEKSVNPNEVTDWIGKLKSLLKGYDDRNIFNADETGLIYRVLPEKTLCFKGEKCSGGRISKERLILLLCCNSSYWKSIEAYLFQEH
;
A
#
# COMPACT_ATOMS: atom_id res chain seq x y z
N MET A 1 16.10 -0.51 -19.97
CA MET A 1 15.44 -1.80 -19.63
C MET A 1 16.26 -2.74 -18.75
N LYS A 2 17.60 -2.87 -18.90
CA LYS A 2 18.43 -3.78 -18.07
C LYS A 2 18.25 -3.56 -16.56
N TRP A 3 18.37 -2.31 -16.10
CA TRP A 3 18.18 -1.96 -14.69
C TRP A 3 16.78 -2.33 -14.17
N PHE A 4 15.72 -1.97 -14.91
CA PHE A 4 14.34 -2.27 -14.50
C PHE A 4 14.11 -3.78 -14.35
N ARG A 5 14.60 -4.59 -15.28
CA ARG A 5 14.51 -6.06 -15.20
C ARG A 5 15.28 -6.61 -14.00
N SER A 6 16.49 -6.11 -13.76
CA SER A 6 17.30 -6.51 -12.60
C SER A 6 16.62 -6.14 -11.28
N ALA A 7 16.08 -4.93 -11.15
CA ALA A 7 15.34 -4.50 -9.98
C ALA A 7 14.12 -5.41 -9.70
N ARG A 8 13.37 -5.78 -10.74
CA ARG A 8 12.23 -6.70 -10.60
C ARG A 8 12.66 -8.13 -10.29
N ALA A 9 13.77 -8.63 -10.84
CA ALA A 9 14.33 -9.95 -10.50
C ALA A 9 14.73 -10.03 -9.02
N ASN A 10 15.24 -8.93 -8.45
CA ASN A 10 15.55 -8.81 -7.03
C ASN A 10 14.34 -8.44 -6.15
N LYS A 11 13.11 -8.56 -6.69
CA LYS A 11 11.85 -8.26 -5.99
C LYS A 11 11.73 -6.81 -5.46
N ILE A 12 12.50 -5.87 -6.02
CA ILE A 12 12.44 -4.47 -5.64
C ILE A 12 11.19 -3.84 -6.27
N SER A 13 10.38 -3.15 -5.45
CA SER A 13 9.26 -2.34 -5.93
C SER A 13 9.80 -1.09 -6.64
N VAL A 14 9.37 -0.89 -7.89
CA VAL A 14 9.80 0.27 -8.68
C VAL A 14 8.63 1.23 -8.81
N SER A 15 8.70 2.35 -8.09
CA SER A 15 7.71 3.41 -8.17
C SER A 15 7.88 4.26 -9.43
N ARG A 16 6.84 5.06 -9.77
CA ARG A 16 6.89 6.05 -10.86
C ARG A 16 8.08 7.00 -10.71
N VAL A 17 8.23 7.55 -9.50
CA VAL A 17 9.30 8.48 -9.15
C VAL A 17 10.66 7.82 -9.33
N LEU A 18 10.86 6.62 -8.76
CA LEU A 18 12.15 5.93 -8.86
C LEU A 18 12.55 5.64 -10.31
N LEU A 19 11.58 5.28 -11.16
CA LEU A 19 11.83 5.05 -12.58
C LEU A 19 12.21 6.35 -13.32
N GLN A 20 11.58 7.47 -12.97
CA GLN A 20 11.90 8.79 -13.54
C GLN A 20 13.29 9.27 -13.08
N GLU A 21 13.63 9.10 -11.80
CA GLU A 21 14.96 9.41 -11.26
C GLU A 21 16.03 8.60 -11.97
N LYS A 22 15.85 7.28 -12.08
CA LYS A 22 16.82 6.42 -12.79
C LYS A 22 16.97 6.80 -14.26
N ALA A 23 15.88 7.21 -14.91
CA ALA A 23 15.93 7.67 -16.29
C ALA A 23 16.72 8.97 -16.43
N ARG A 24 16.63 9.89 -15.45
CA ARG A 24 17.40 11.12 -15.42
C ARG A 24 18.89 10.85 -15.23
N GLU A 25 19.26 10.00 -14.26
CA GLU A 25 20.66 9.58 -14.05
C GLU A 25 21.27 8.99 -15.33
N VAL A 26 20.50 8.19 -16.06
CA VAL A 26 20.93 7.64 -17.35
C VAL A 26 21.03 8.75 -18.41
N GLY A 27 20.08 9.67 -18.46
CA GLY A 27 20.17 10.83 -19.35
C GLY A 27 21.42 11.67 -19.11
N GLU A 28 21.75 11.93 -17.85
CA GLU A 28 22.95 12.66 -17.43
C GLU A 28 24.24 11.92 -17.80
N SER A 29 24.29 10.60 -17.62
CA SER A 29 25.47 9.81 -18.02
C SER A 29 25.70 9.80 -19.53
N PHE A 30 24.66 10.01 -20.32
CA PHE A 30 24.72 10.21 -21.77
C PHE A 30 24.80 11.69 -22.19
N ARG A 31 24.96 12.63 -21.24
CA ARG A 31 25.03 14.08 -21.46
C ARG A 31 23.81 14.66 -22.20
N LEU A 32 22.63 14.08 -21.96
CA LEU A 32 21.37 14.57 -22.51
C LEU A 32 20.77 15.63 -21.58
N GLU A 33 21.34 16.84 -21.58
CA GLU A 33 20.95 17.93 -20.67
C GLU A 33 19.49 18.38 -20.81
N THR A 34 18.89 18.18 -21.98
CA THR A 34 17.48 18.52 -22.25
C THR A 34 16.52 17.37 -21.95
N PHE A 35 17.04 16.18 -21.62
CA PHE A 35 16.20 15.03 -21.35
C PHE A 35 15.42 15.24 -20.05
N LYS A 36 14.09 15.25 -20.17
CA LYS A 36 13.19 15.30 -19.03
C LYS A 36 12.49 13.96 -18.93
N ALA A 37 12.70 13.26 -17.82
CA ALA A 37 11.90 12.10 -17.42
C ALA A 37 10.48 12.51 -17.01
N SER A 38 9.79 13.24 -17.89
CA SER A 38 8.47 13.82 -17.67
C SER A 38 7.40 12.74 -17.56
N ASN A 39 6.20 13.11 -17.10
CA ASN A 39 5.05 12.21 -17.07
C ASN A 39 4.70 11.69 -18.47
N GLY A 40 4.82 12.53 -19.50
CA GLY A 40 4.59 12.12 -20.89
C GLY A 40 5.64 11.10 -21.38
N TRP A 41 6.91 11.28 -21.00
CA TRP A 41 7.94 10.27 -21.27
C TRP A 41 7.64 8.96 -20.55
N LEU A 42 7.26 9.03 -19.27
CA LEU A 42 6.95 7.87 -18.44
C LEU A 42 5.79 7.05 -19.02
N GLU A 43 4.70 7.69 -19.43
CA GLU A 43 3.55 7.01 -20.04
C GLU A 43 3.94 6.35 -21.38
N LYS A 44 4.69 7.05 -22.25
CA LYS A 44 5.19 6.47 -23.50
C LYS A 44 6.14 5.29 -23.27
N PHE A 45 7.06 5.42 -22.32
CA PHE A 45 8.00 4.37 -21.93
C PHE A 45 7.24 3.13 -21.44
N ARG A 46 6.23 3.35 -20.61
CA ARG A 46 5.39 2.31 -20.04
C ARG A 46 4.61 1.57 -21.13
N THR A 47 3.94 2.31 -22.03
CA THR A 47 3.20 1.73 -23.17
C THR A 47 4.13 0.95 -24.09
N ARG A 48 5.29 1.50 -24.44
CA ARG A 48 6.27 0.84 -25.33
C ARG A 48 6.80 -0.48 -24.77
N HIS A 49 6.92 -0.57 -23.45
CA HIS A 49 7.49 -1.74 -22.78
C HIS A 49 6.45 -2.60 -22.06
N ASN A 50 5.15 -2.34 -22.27
CA ASN A 50 4.03 -3.04 -21.65
C ASN A 50 4.16 -3.16 -20.12
N ILE A 51 4.55 -2.07 -19.47
CA ILE A 51 4.68 -2.01 -18.00
C ILE A 51 3.34 -1.54 -17.42
N SER A 52 2.90 -2.06 -16.28
CA SER A 52 1.73 -1.53 -15.57
C SER A 52 2.12 -1.17 -14.14
N PHE A 53 1.59 -0.05 -13.63
CA PHE A 53 1.70 0.30 -12.22
C PHE A 53 0.51 -0.31 -11.51
N LYS A 54 0.76 -1.35 -10.73
CA LYS A 54 -0.24 -1.95 -9.84
C LYS A 54 0.05 -1.52 -8.42
N GLN A 55 -1.00 -1.23 -7.67
CA GLN A 55 -0.88 -1.10 -6.23
C GLN A 55 -0.52 -2.49 -5.68
N ILE A 56 0.58 -2.55 -4.92
CA ILE A 56 0.91 -3.76 -4.17
C ILE A 56 -0.03 -3.73 -2.96
N CYS A 57 -1.17 -4.41 -3.06
CA CYS A 57 -2.00 -4.66 -1.89
C CYS A 57 -1.26 -5.64 -0.98
N GLY A 58 -1.22 -5.32 0.31
CA GLY A 58 -0.54 -6.12 1.32
C GLY A 58 -1.09 -7.54 1.33
N GLU A 59 -0.16 -8.50 1.36
CA GLU A 59 -0.39 -9.94 1.53
C GLU A 59 -1.18 -10.67 0.43
N GLU A 60 -0.69 -10.61 -0.81
CA GLU A 60 -0.80 -11.79 -1.68
C GLU A 60 0.32 -12.78 -1.28
N LYS A 61 0.21 -13.39 -0.09
CA LYS A 61 0.87 -14.69 0.10
C LYS A 61 0.27 -15.58 -0.98
N SER A 62 1.11 -16.29 -1.72
CA SER A 62 0.67 -17.27 -2.71
C SER A 62 -0.04 -18.43 -1.99
N VAL A 63 -1.29 -18.22 -1.59
CA VAL A 63 -2.10 -19.24 -0.93
C VAL A 63 -2.52 -20.23 -2.00
N ASN A 64 -2.26 -21.51 -1.75
CA ASN A 64 -2.66 -22.58 -2.65
C ASN A 64 -4.20 -22.61 -2.73
N PRO A 65 -4.81 -22.48 -3.93
CA PRO A 65 -6.26 -22.51 -4.09
C PRO A 65 -6.92 -23.77 -3.49
N ASN A 66 -6.20 -24.89 -3.47
CA ASN A 66 -6.69 -26.13 -2.87
C ASN A 66 -6.77 -26.00 -1.34
N GLU A 67 -5.77 -25.37 -0.70
CA GLU A 67 -5.78 -25.12 0.74
C GLU A 67 -6.91 -24.18 1.14
N VAL A 68 -7.22 -23.17 0.31
CA VAL A 68 -8.38 -22.28 0.53
C VAL A 68 -9.68 -23.08 0.47
N THR A 69 -9.83 -23.94 -0.53
CA THR A 69 -11.05 -24.74 -0.73
C THR A 69 -11.27 -25.71 0.44
N ASP A 70 -10.21 -26.39 0.88
CA ASP A 70 -10.24 -27.29 2.04
C ASP A 70 -10.60 -26.53 3.32
N TRP A 71 -10.03 -25.33 3.52
CA TRP A 71 -10.35 -24.48 4.65
C TRP A 71 -11.80 -24.00 4.64
N ILE A 72 -12.34 -23.63 3.48
CA ILE A 72 -13.76 -23.25 3.35
C ILE A 72 -14.65 -24.45 3.74
N GLY A 73 -14.29 -25.66 3.32
CA GLY A 73 -15.01 -26.89 3.71
C GLY A 73 -14.99 -27.12 5.22
N LYS A 74 -13.81 -27.04 5.84
CA LYS A 74 -13.65 -27.15 7.30
C LYS A 74 -14.41 -26.07 8.05
N LEU A 75 -14.34 -24.82 7.60
CA LEU A 75 -15.04 -23.69 8.20
C LEU A 75 -16.55 -23.91 8.20
N LYS A 76 -17.14 -24.32 7.08
CA LYS A 76 -18.58 -24.66 7.01
C LYS A 76 -18.96 -25.77 7.99
N SER A 77 -18.09 -26.76 8.20
CA SER A 77 -18.33 -27.82 9.18
C SER A 77 -18.28 -27.33 10.62
N LEU A 78 -17.35 -26.41 10.95
CA LEU A 78 -17.21 -25.82 12.29
C LEU A 78 -18.36 -24.89 12.63
N LEU A 79 -18.87 -24.15 11.65
CA LEU A 79 -20.00 -23.23 11.82
C LEU A 79 -21.36 -23.96 11.89
N LYS A 80 -21.40 -25.27 11.63
CA LYS A 80 -22.64 -26.05 11.64
C LYS A 80 -23.24 -26.05 13.05
N GLY A 81 -24.46 -25.53 13.18
CA GLY A 81 -25.19 -25.47 14.46
C GLY A 81 -25.07 -24.14 15.20
N TYR A 82 -24.25 -23.21 14.71
CA TYR A 82 -24.28 -21.82 15.15
C TYR A 82 -25.35 -21.05 14.36
N ASP A 83 -26.10 -20.20 15.06
CA ASP A 83 -26.95 -19.19 14.43
C ASP A 83 -26.06 -18.08 13.84
N ASP A 84 -26.43 -17.54 12.68
CA ASP A 84 -25.65 -16.50 11.98
C ASP A 84 -25.38 -15.27 12.87
N ARG A 85 -26.24 -14.98 13.85
CA ARG A 85 -26.07 -13.89 14.81
C ARG A 85 -24.92 -14.13 15.80
N ASN A 86 -24.51 -15.39 15.95
CA ASN A 86 -23.44 -15.81 16.85
C ASN A 86 -22.11 -16.01 16.11
N ILE A 87 -22.05 -15.74 14.80
CA ILE A 87 -20.84 -15.80 14.00
C ILE A 87 -20.31 -14.38 13.85
N PHE A 88 -19.15 -14.10 14.43
CA PHE A 88 -18.53 -12.78 14.41
C PHE A 88 -17.20 -12.80 13.64
N ASN A 89 -16.94 -11.74 12.90
CA ASN A 89 -15.62 -11.42 12.37
C ASN A 89 -15.09 -10.18 13.09
N ALA A 90 -13.80 -10.17 13.43
CA ALA A 90 -13.15 -9.02 14.03
C ALA A 90 -11.81 -8.75 13.34
N ASP A 91 -11.50 -7.47 13.11
CA ASP A 91 -10.23 -7.04 12.51
C ASP A 91 -9.72 -5.75 13.14
N GLU A 92 -8.40 -5.60 13.19
CA GLU A 92 -7.73 -4.43 13.75
C GLU A 92 -7.26 -3.48 12.65
N THR A 93 -7.57 -2.18 12.80
CA THR A 93 -7.09 -1.15 11.88
C THR A 93 -6.47 0.02 12.63
N GLY A 94 -5.37 0.55 12.08
CA GLY A 94 -4.66 1.70 12.64
C GLY A 94 -5.12 3.00 12.01
N LEU A 95 -5.73 3.89 12.80
CA LEU A 95 -6.09 5.25 12.39
C LEU A 95 -5.00 6.23 12.81
N ILE A 96 -4.31 6.83 11.83
CA ILE A 96 -3.34 7.90 12.09
C ILE A 96 -4.08 9.25 12.05
N TYR A 97 -4.27 9.88 13.20
CA TYR A 97 -5.15 11.05 13.33
C TYR A 97 -4.40 12.38 13.53
N ARG A 98 -3.07 12.34 13.73
CA ARG A 98 -2.20 13.53 13.87
C ARG A 98 -1.08 13.60 12.83
N VAL A 99 -1.40 13.24 11.59
CA VAL A 99 -0.44 13.41 10.49
C VAL A 99 -0.38 14.89 10.11
N LEU A 100 0.77 15.52 10.35
CA LEU A 100 1.06 16.83 9.75
C LEU A 100 1.22 16.65 8.23
N PRO A 101 0.77 17.63 7.41
CA PRO A 101 0.97 17.56 5.97
C PRO A 101 2.47 17.48 5.64
N GLU A 102 2.83 16.59 4.72
CA GLU A 102 4.22 16.37 4.30
C GLU A 102 4.84 17.59 3.58
N LYS A 103 3.99 18.53 3.15
CA LYS A 103 4.39 19.73 2.40
C LYS A 103 3.71 20.95 2.99
N THR A 104 4.48 22.00 3.21
CA THR A 104 3.99 23.31 3.63
C THR A 104 4.44 24.37 2.63
N LEU A 105 3.64 25.42 2.45
CA LEU A 105 4.03 26.58 1.65
C LEU A 105 5.07 27.39 2.45
N CYS A 106 6.26 27.56 1.89
CA CYS A 106 7.36 28.31 2.50
C CYS A 106 7.75 29.50 1.59
N PHE A 107 8.17 30.62 2.19
CA PHE A 107 8.61 31.79 1.41
C PHE A 107 9.93 31.51 0.68
N LYS A 108 10.14 32.19 -0.45
CA LYS A 108 11.30 31.98 -1.31
C LYS A 108 12.57 32.42 -0.58
N GLY A 109 13.47 31.47 -0.30
CA GLY A 109 14.75 31.72 0.40
C GLY A 109 14.77 31.29 1.87
N GLU A 110 13.63 30.87 2.43
CA GLU A 110 13.60 30.34 3.79
C GLU A 110 14.07 28.88 3.84
N LYS A 111 14.86 28.56 4.88
CA LYS A 111 15.14 27.16 5.23
C LYS A 111 13.89 26.56 5.86
N CYS A 112 13.14 25.83 5.06
CA CYS A 112 11.98 25.06 5.48
C CYS A 112 12.49 23.73 6.10
N SER A 113 12.61 23.66 7.43
CA SER A 113 12.95 22.42 8.15
C SER A 113 11.68 21.70 8.59
N GLY A 114 11.52 20.44 8.19
CA GLY A 114 10.38 19.62 8.60
C GLY A 114 10.37 19.33 10.11
N GLY A 115 9.19 19.36 10.72
CA GLY A 115 8.98 18.88 12.09
C GLY A 115 8.94 17.34 12.14
N ARG A 116 9.16 16.76 13.33
CA ARG A 116 8.96 15.33 13.58
C ARG A 116 7.48 15.02 13.39
N ILE A 117 7.13 14.21 12.39
CA ILE A 117 5.75 13.75 12.18
C ILE A 117 5.34 12.93 13.41
N SER A 118 4.31 13.38 14.13
CA SER A 118 3.68 12.55 15.16
C SER A 118 3.06 11.34 14.47
N LYS A 119 3.51 10.14 14.84
CA LYS A 119 2.95 8.87 14.36
C LYS A 119 1.89 8.34 15.32
N GLU A 120 1.24 9.22 16.07
CA GLU A 120 0.13 8.84 16.94
C GLU A 120 -0.94 8.10 16.14
N ARG A 121 -1.19 6.86 16.57
CA ARG A 121 -2.12 5.92 15.96
C ARG A 121 -3.12 5.50 17.02
N LEU A 122 -4.39 5.52 16.64
CA LEU A 122 -5.44 4.84 17.39
C LEU A 122 -5.59 3.46 16.76
N ILE A 123 -5.53 2.41 17.57
CA ILE A 123 -5.89 1.07 17.12
C ILE A 123 -7.38 0.91 17.34
N LEU A 124 -8.10 0.54 16.28
CA LEU A 124 -9.51 0.26 16.28
C LEU A 124 -9.70 -1.23 16.04
N LEU A 125 -10.21 -1.96 17.03
CA LEU A 125 -10.75 -3.30 16.81
C LEU A 125 -12.20 -3.14 16.32
N LEU A 126 -12.52 -3.65 15.13
CA LEU A 126 -13.85 -3.62 14.56
C LEU A 126 -14.42 -5.03 14.55
N CYS A 127 -15.57 -5.24 15.18
CA CYS A 127 -16.28 -6.52 15.20
C CYS A 127 -17.61 -6.43 14.44
N CYS A 128 -18.06 -7.50 13.78
CA CYS A 128 -19.36 -7.56 13.11
C CYS A 128 -19.88 -8.99 13.04
N ASN A 129 -21.20 -9.19 13.20
CA ASN A 129 -21.84 -10.50 13.04
C ASN A 129 -22.26 -10.78 11.58
N SER A 130 -22.43 -12.06 11.26
CA SER A 130 -22.79 -12.53 9.91
C SER A 130 -24.18 -12.10 9.45
N SER A 131 -25.06 -11.69 10.36
CA SER A 131 -26.41 -11.21 10.05
C SER A 131 -26.46 -9.70 9.75
N TYR A 132 -25.34 -9.00 9.86
CA TYR A 132 -25.19 -7.54 9.64
C TYR A 132 -26.11 -6.67 10.51
N TRP A 133 -26.75 -7.24 11.54
CA TRP A 133 -27.77 -6.56 12.36
C TRP A 133 -27.18 -5.80 13.56
N LYS A 134 -25.96 -5.24 13.41
CA LYS A 134 -25.30 -4.32 14.34
C LYS A 134 -24.55 -4.97 15.53
N SER A 135 -23.22 -4.79 15.52
CA SER A 135 -22.39 -4.42 16.69
C SER A 135 -20.97 -4.07 16.20
N ILE A 136 -20.80 -2.95 15.48
CA ILE A 136 -19.47 -2.35 15.32
C ILE A 136 -19.10 -1.77 16.69
N GLU A 137 -18.49 -2.59 17.53
CA GLU A 137 -17.84 -2.13 18.73
C GLU A 137 -16.42 -1.74 18.34
N ALA A 138 -16.14 -0.44 18.37
CA ALA A 138 -14.80 0.09 18.17
C ALA A 138 -14.14 0.27 19.53
N TYR A 139 -13.17 -0.59 19.85
CA TYR A 139 -12.33 -0.39 21.03
C TYR A 139 -11.13 0.46 20.65
N LEU A 140 -10.94 1.58 21.36
CA LEU A 140 -9.80 2.46 21.21
C LEU A 140 -8.68 1.96 22.12
N PHE A 141 -7.58 1.51 21.54
CA PHE A 141 -6.35 1.26 22.28
C PHE A 141 -5.35 2.37 21.98
N GLN A 142 -4.85 3.01 23.04
CA GLN A 142 -3.76 3.97 22.95
C GLN A 142 -2.49 3.30 23.47
N GLU A 143 -1.50 3.11 22.59
CA GLU A 143 -0.17 2.68 23.04
C GLU A 143 0.54 3.88 23.70
N HIS A 144 1.04 3.67 24.92
CA HIS A 144 1.83 4.64 25.70
C HIS A 144 3.27 4.74 25.19
#